data_AF-A0A9R0IVB0-F1
#
_entry.id   AF-A0A9R0IVB0-F1
#
_cell.length_a   1.000
_cell.length_b   1.000
_cell.length_c   1.000
_cell.angle_alpha   90.00
_cell.angle_beta   90.00
_cell.angle_gamma   90.00
#
_symmetry.space_group_name_H-M   'P 1'
#
loop_
_entity.id
_entity.type
_entity.pdbx_description
1 polymer ?
#
loop_
_entity_poly.entity_id
_entity_poly.type
_entity_poly.pdbx_seq_one_letter_code
_entity_poly.pdbx_strand_id
1 'polypeptide(L)'
;MINAGILIIYKHRRDIVSLLFPIFENYLNKKASDEEMYDLVREGVVIFTGAMAKHLGKDDPKVHSVVEKLLGVLNTPSEVVQRAVSSCLSPLMSSK
;
A
#
# COMPACT_ATOMS: atom_id res chain seq x y z
N MET A 1 -3.55 -11.48 11.24
CA MET A 1 -4.65 -10.78 10.53
C MET A 1 -4.22 -10.25 9.16
N ILE A 2 -3.05 -9.60 9.01
CA ILE A 2 -2.55 -9.08 7.71
C ILE A 2 -2.51 -10.16 6.61
N ASN A 3 -1.98 -11.35 6.89
CA ASN A 3 -1.91 -12.44 5.89
C ASN A 3 -3.29 -12.84 5.35
N ALA A 4 -4.34 -12.81 6.18
CA ALA A 4 -5.70 -13.09 5.74
C ALA A 4 -6.22 -11.98 4.81
N GLY A 5 -5.95 -10.72 5.12
CA GLY A 5 -6.28 -9.59 4.26
C GLY A 5 -5.59 -9.66 2.90
N ILE A 6 -4.30 -9.99 2.87
CA ILE A 6 -3.55 -10.23 1.63
C ILE A 6 -4.18 -11.37 0.82
N LEU A 7 -4.52 -12.48 1.47
CA LEU A 7 -5.13 -13.63 0.80
C LEU A 7 -6.48 -13.25 0.15
N ILE A 8 -7.30 -12.44 0.82
CA ILE A 8 -8.56 -11.93 0.29
C ILE A 8 -8.32 -11.06 -0.95
N ILE A 9 -7.35 -10.13 -0.88
CA ILE A 9 -6.96 -9.30 -2.03
C ILE A 9 -6.55 -10.18 -3.21
N TYR A 10 -5.77 -11.22 -2.96
CA TYR A 10 -5.30 -12.14 -4.00
C TYR A 10 -6.41 -13.02 -4.59
N LYS A 11 -7.43 -13.34 -3.80
CA LYS A 11 -8.59 -14.11 -4.26
C LYS A 11 -9.55 -13.28 -5.11
N HIS A 12 -9.74 -12.00 -4.80
CA HIS A 12 -10.76 -11.14 -5.42
C HIS A 12 -10.23 -10.02 -6.34
N ARG A 13 -8.91 -9.93 -6.52
CA ARG A 13 -8.15 -9.07 -7.45
C ARG A 13 -8.92 -7.87 -8.03
N ARG A 14 -9.48 -8.00 -9.25
CA ARG A 14 -9.99 -6.84 -10.01
C ARG A 14 -11.17 -6.15 -9.33
N ASP A 15 -12.10 -6.92 -8.78
CA ASP A 15 -13.35 -6.40 -8.22
C ASP A 15 -13.12 -5.71 -6.88
N ILE A 16 -12.11 -6.17 -6.12
CA ILE A 16 -11.81 -5.61 -4.80
C ILE A 16 -10.88 -4.39 -4.86
N VAL A 17 -10.06 -4.28 -5.91
CA VAL A 17 -9.18 -3.11 -6.11
C VAL A 17 -9.99 -1.85 -6.34
N SER A 18 -11.05 -1.87 -7.16
CA SER A 18 -11.89 -0.68 -7.39
C SER A 18 -12.58 -0.20 -6.11
N LEU A 19 -12.91 -1.11 -5.20
CA LEU A 19 -13.57 -0.82 -3.93
C LEU A 19 -12.59 -0.32 -2.86
N LEU A 20 -11.48 -1.02 -2.64
CA LEU A 20 -10.57 -0.75 -1.52
C LEU A 20 -9.54 0.34 -1.82
N PHE A 21 -9.16 0.50 -3.08
CA PHE A 21 -8.12 1.47 -3.45
C PHE A 21 -8.45 2.89 -3.02
N PRO A 22 -9.67 3.44 -3.30
CA PRO A 22 -10.01 4.79 -2.86
C PRO A 22 -10.01 4.93 -1.32
N ILE A 23 -10.36 3.87 -0.59
CA ILE A 23 -10.42 3.88 0.88
C ILE A 23 -8.99 4.00 1.44
N PHE A 24 -8.08 3.18 0.95
CA PHE A 24 -6.68 3.18 1.40
C PHE A 24 -5.95 4.43 0.94
N GLU A 25 -6.17 4.88 -0.28
CA GLU A 25 -5.61 6.13 -0.79
C GLU A 25 -6.04 7.32 0.07
N ASN A 26 -7.34 7.42 0.38
CA ASN A 26 -7.86 8.47 1.26
C ASN A 26 -7.26 8.42 2.67
N TYR A 27 -6.97 7.22 3.19
CA TYR A 27 -6.29 7.10 4.48
C TYR A 27 -4.84 7.58 4.41
N LEU A 28 -4.08 7.16 3.38
CA LEU A 28 -2.67 7.54 3.22
C LEU A 28 -2.48 9.04 2.95
N ASN A 29 -3.47 9.70 2.36
CA ASN A 29 -3.48 11.15 2.14
C ASN A 29 -3.61 11.98 3.43
N LYS A 30 -4.07 11.38 4.53
CA LYS A 30 -4.12 12.07 5.81
C LYS A 30 -2.70 12.28 6.33
N LYS A 31 -2.45 13.42 6.97
CA LYS A 31 -1.22 13.65 7.73
C LYS A 31 -1.05 12.51 8.75
N ALA A 32 0.16 11.99 8.89
CA ALA A 32 0.45 11.02 9.94
C ALA A 32 0.18 11.65 11.31
N SER A 33 -0.46 10.88 12.19
CA SER A 33 -0.62 11.23 13.60
C SER A 33 0.69 10.91 14.32
N ASP A 34 0.96 11.60 15.43
CA ASP A 34 2.13 11.32 16.27
C ASP A 34 1.91 10.11 17.21
N GLU A 35 0.71 9.50 17.20
CA GLU A 35 0.44 8.32 18.03
C GLU A 35 0.81 7.00 17.32
N GLU A 36 1.58 6.16 18.00
CA GLU A 36 2.06 4.86 17.53
C GLU A 36 0.94 3.92 17.04
N MET A 37 -0.24 3.97 17.65
CA MET A 37 -1.38 3.16 17.22
C MET A 37 -1.76 3.44 15.75
N TYR A 38 -1.66 4.70 15.29
CA TYR A 38 -1.98 5.06 13.91
C TYR A 38 -0.90 4.61 12.92
N ASP A 39 0.33 4.38 13.38
CA ASP A 39 1.40 3.82 12.56
C ASP A 39 1.13 2.36 12.21
N LEU A 40 0.63 1.55 13.15
CA LEU A 40 0.24 0.16 12.88
C LEU A 40 -0.90 0.08 11.87
N VAL A 41 -1.87 1.00 11.96
CA VAL A 41 -2.95 1.09 10.96
C VAL A 41 -2.38 1.50 9.60
N ARG A 42 -1.48 2.51 9.57
CA ARG A 42 -0.84 2.99 8.35
C ARG A 42 0.04 1.92 7.70
N GLU A 43 0.78 1.14 8.48
CA GLU A 43 1.54 -0.03 8.02
C GLU A 43 0.62 -1.03 7.32
N GLY A 44 -0.49 -1.41 7.96
CA GLY A 44 -1.47 -2.33 7.36
C GLY A 44 -2.03 -1.81 6.03
N VAL A 45 -2.36 -0.52 5.97
CA VAL A 45 -2.84 0.15 4.74
C VAL A 45 -1.76 0.15 3.65
N VAL A 46 -0.50 0.40 4.00
CA VAL A 46 0.64 0.32 3.08
C VAL A 46 0.77 -1.09 2.50
N ILE A 47 0.74 -2.12 3.35
CA ILE A 47 0.88 -3.53 2.93
C ILE A 47 -0.26 -3.92 1.99
N PHE A 48 -1.50 -3.55 2.30
CA PHE A 48 -2.65 -3.86 1.43
C PHE A 48 -2.61 -3.08 0.12
N THR A 49 -2.15 -1.83 0.14
CA THR A 49 -1.96 -1.02 -1.08
C THR A 49 -0.91 -1.64 -2.00
N GLY A 50 0.24 -2.06 -1.46
CA GLY A 50 1.27 -2.75 -2.22
C GLY A 50 0.82 -4.11 -2.75
N ALA A 51 0.08 -4.88 -1.95
CA ALA A 51 -0.47 -6.18 -2.35
C ALA A 51 -1.45 -6.05 -3.52
N MET A 52 -2.29 -5.01 -3.53
CA MET A 52 -3.19 -4.71 -4.66
C MET A 52 -2.39 -4.38 -5.93
N ALA A 53 -1.40 -3.49 -5.82
CA ALA A 53 -0.60 -3.06 -6.96
C ALA A 53 0.20 -4.19 -7.60
N LYS A 54 0.74 -5.11 -6.80
CA LYS A 54 1.55 -6.25 -7.26
C LYS A 54 0.84 -7.15 -8.28
N HIS A 55 -0.50 -7.17 -8.27
CA HIS A 55 -1.31 -8.01 -9.16
C HIS A 55 -1.93 -7.26 -10.33
N LEU A 56 -1.70 -5.95 -10.44
CA LEU A 56 -2.07 -5.19 -11.61
C LEU A 56 -1.13 -5.50 -12.78
N GLY A 57 -1.56 -5.17 -14.00
CA GLY A 57 -0.68 -5.25 -15.16
C GLY A 57 0.50 -4.29 -14.98
N LYS A 58 1.67 -4.63 -15.54
CA LYS A 58 2.87 -3.77 -15.45
C LYS A 58 2.64 -2.37 -16.00
N ASP A 59 1.80 -2.26 -17.03
CA ASP A 59 1.44 -1.00 -17.68
C ASP A 59 0.14 -0.38 -17.11
N ASP A 60 -0.40 -0.92 -16.01
CA ASP A 60 -1.58 -0.35 -15.37
C ASP A 60 -1.21 0.99 -14.70
N PRO A 61 -1.87 2.11 -15.05
CA PRO A 61 -1.54 3.43 -14.52
C PRO A 61 -1.64 3.52 -12.99
N LYS A 62 -2.43 2.64 -12.35
CA LYS A 62 -2.53 2.60 -10.89
C LYS A 62 -1.24 2.12 -10.22
N VAL A 63 -0.41 1.32 -10.90
CA VAL A 63 0.90 0.92 -10.35
C VAL A 63 1.76 2.15 -10.12
N HIS A 64 1.80 3.06 -11.08
CA HIS A 64 2.54 4.32 -10.97
C HIS A 64 2.03 5.18 -9.81
N SER A 65 0.70 5.37 -9.74
CA SER A 65 0.05 6.10 -8.64
C SER A 65 0.38 5.51 -7.26
N VAL A 66 0.43 4.18 -7.14
CA VAL A 66 0.83 3.52 -5.88
C VAL A 66 2.30 3.78 -5.55
N VAL A 67 3.20 3.70 -6.52
CA VAL A 67 4.62 3.98 -6.30
C VAL A 67 4.82 5.40 -5.78
N GLU A 68 4.21 6.40 -6.41
CA GLU A 68 4.25 7.78 -5.94
C GLU A 68 3.68 7.94 -4.54
N LYS A 69 2.55 7.27 -4.25
CA LYS A 69 1.94 7.30 -2.91
C LYS A 69 2.88 6.74 -1.86
N LEU A 70 3.45 5.57 -2.12
CA LEU A 70 4.37 4.87 -1.22
C LEU A 70 5.63 5.72 -0.96
N LEU A 71 6.19 6.35 -1.99
CA LEU A 71 7.30 7.29 -1.85
C LEU A 71 6.94 8.47 -0.93
N GLY A 72 5.73 9.02 -1.06
CA GLY A 72 5.24 10.06 -0.15
C GLY A 72 5.13 9.58 1.30
N VAL A 73 4.68 8.34 1.52
CA VAL A 73 4.49 7.74 2.85
C VAL A 73 5.84 7.48 3.56
N LEU A 74 6.96 7.33 2.85
CA LEU A 74 8.30 7.19 3.46
C LEU A 74 8.65 8.35 4.41
N ASN A 75 8.08 9.54 4.21
CA ASN A 75 8.29 10.69 5.08
C ASN A 75 7.62 10.57 6.46
N THR A 76 6.82 9.51 6.68
CA THR A 76 6.28 9.20 8.02
C THR A 76 7.44 8.82 8.93
N PRO A 77 7.65 9.46 10.10
CA PRO A 77 8.76 9.19 11.01
C PRO A 77 8.51 7.91 11.84
N SER A 78 8.26 6.79 11.16
CA SER A 78 7.91 5.51 11.76
C SER A 78 8.63 4.38 11.04
N GLU A 79 9.54 3.69 11.74
CA GLU A 79 10.36 2.62 11.15
C GLU A 79 9.50 1.49 10.58
N VAL A 80 8.43 1.13 11.29
CA VAL A 80 7.51 0.06 10.89
C VAL A 80 6.83 0.40 9.56
N VAL A 81 6.33 1.64 9.42
CA VAL A 81 5.75 2.13 8.17
C VAL A 81 6.79 2.16 7.06
N GLN A 82 7.99 2.68 7.32
CA GLN A 82 9.07 2.79 6.32
C GLN A 82 9.55 1.44 5.81
N ARG A 83 9.66 0.43 6.69
CA ARG A 83 9.99 -0.95 6.30
C ARG A 83 8.90 -1.55 5.43
N ALA A 84 7.62 -1.40 5.82
CA ALA A 84 6.50 -1.89 5.03
C ALA A 84 6.47 -1.26 3.63
N VAL A 85 6.72 0.05 3.53
CA VAL A 85 6.84 0.75 2.24
C VAL A 85 7.99 0.16 1.41
N SER A 86 9.17 -0.01 2.00
CA SER A 86 10.35 -0.54 1.31
C SER A 86 10.11 -1.94 0.74
N SER A 87 9.46 -2.82 1.52
CA SER A 87 9.07 -4.16 1.07
C SER A 87 8.04 -4.13 -0.07
N CYS A 88 7.15 -3.13 -0.10
CA CYS A 88 6.17 -2.97 -1.16
C CYS A 88 6.78 -2.39 -2.45
N LEU A 89 7.72 -1.44 -2.35
CA LEU A 89 8.35 -0.82 -3.51
C LEU A 89 9.24 -1.79 -4.29
N SER A 90 10.02 -2.64 -3.61
CA SER A 90 10.97 -3.56 -4.25
C SER A 90 10.37 -4.38 -5.42
N PRO A 91 9.23 -5.09 -5.26
CA PRO A 91 8.62 -5.83 -6.38
C PRO A 91 7.96 -4.93 -7.44
N LEU A 92 7.52 -3.72 -7.09
CA LEU A 92 6.83 -2.80 -8.01
C LEU A 92 7.80 -2.03 -8.92
N MET A 93 9.05 -1.84 -8.48
CA MET A 93 10.10 -1.16 -9.24
C MET A 93 10.87 -2.08 -10.19
N SER A 94 10.33 -3.28 -10.50
CA SER A 94 10.98 -4.20 -11.43
C SER A 94 11.10 -3.57 -12.82
N SER A 95 12.31 -3.08 -13.11
CA SER A 95 12.75 -2.51 -14.39
C SER A 95 12.45 -3.45 -15.56
N LYS A 96 12.14 -2.85 -16.72
CA LYS A 96 12.37 -3.51 -18.01
C LYS A 96 13.84 -3.85 -18.17
#